data_AF-A0A957LRC4-F1
#
_entry.id   AF-A0A957LRC4-F1
#
_cell.length_a   1.000
_cell.length_b   1.000
_cell.length_c   1.000
_cell.angle_alpha   90.00
_cell.angle_beta   90.00
_cell.angle_gamma   90.00
#
_symmetry.space_group_name_H-M   'P 1'
#
loop_
_entity.id
_entity.type
_entity.pdbx_description
1 polymer ?
#
loop_
_entity_poly.entity_id
_entity_poly.type
_entity_poly.pdbx_seq_one_letter_code
_entity_poly.pdbx_strand_id
1 'polypeptide(L)'
;MQFVSRWLRALLAVALLWPALALTMPAQAAPPAQDDAAAIANAESAAPAAIARDATVMAYDADGMPTVVLREGTNGWTCYVDWPVSPGNDPSCLDLVFDAWNAALMAGEEPAGEGTGIGYMLAGGSDPSNTDPFAMEPAAGEDWISTVPHIMLVTEAGFDAAD
;
A
#
# COMPACT_ATOMS: atom_id res chain seq x y z
N MET A 1 75.01 7.81 8.52
CA MET A 1 73.66 7.93 7.95
C MET A 1 73.56 6.98 6.75
N GLN A 2 72.89 5.85 6.93
CA GLN A 2 71.51 5.57 6.46
C GLN A 2 71.46 4.87 5.09
N PHE A 3 71.94 3.63 4.98
CA PHE A 3 71.58 2.74 3.86
C PHE A 3 71.47 1.27 4.31
N VAL A 4 70.63 1.05 5.32
CA VAL A 4 70.16 -0.28 5.74
C VAL A 4 68.64 -0.24 5.60
N SER A 5 68.05 -0.74 4.50
CA SER A 5 66.64 -1.22 4.43
C SER A 5 66.07 -1.46 3.01
N ARG A 6 66.73 -2.19 2.11
CA ARG A 6 66.07 -2.58 0.84
C ARG A 6 66.22 -4.02 0.38
N TRP A 7 66.62 -4.92 1.29
CA TRP A 7 66.75 -6.35 1.01
C TRP A 7 65.80 -7.15 1.90
N LEU A 8 64.49 -6.96 1.75
CA LEU A 8 63.49 -7.93 2.20
C LEU A 8 62.17 -7.60 1.51
N ARG A 9 61.81 -8.38 0.48
CA ARG A 9 60.46 -8.62 -0.06
C ARG A 9 60.60 -9.28 -1.42
N ALA A 10 61.10 -10.51 -1.40
CA ALA A 10 60.86 -11.48 -2.45
C ALA A 10 60.11 -12.66 -1.81
N LEU A 11 59.13 -13.18 -2.54
CA LEU A 11 58.37 -14.43 -2.35
C LEU A 11 57.07 -14.34 -1.52
N LEU A 12 56.02 -14.95 -2.12
CA LEU A 12 54.69 -15.38 -1.63
C LEU A 12 53.54 -14.66 -2.35
N ALA A 13 52.51 -15.28 -2.92
CA ALA A 13 52.19 -16.66 -3.26
C ALA A 13 50.99 -16.58 -4.23
N VAL A 14 50.96 -17.48 -5.22
CA VAL A 14 49.79 -17.77 -6.05
C VAL A 14 48.74 -18.45 -5.17
N ALA A 15 47.53 -17.88 -5.07
CA ALA A 15 46.39 -18.52 -4.42
C ALA A 15 45.07 -18.17 -5.12
N LEU A 16 44.64 -19.11 -5.98
CA LEU A 16 43.27 -19.59 -6.13
C LEU A 16 42.16 -18.56 -6.45
N LEU A 17 41.93 -18.38 -7.76
CA LEU A 17 40.66 -17.90 -8.32
C LEU A 17 39.65 -19.06 -8.36
N TRP A 18 38.72 -19.09 -7.40
CA TRP A 18 37.50 -19.90 -7.48
C TRP A 18 36.31 -18.96 -7.33
N PRO A 19 35.51 -18.68 -8.38
CA PRO A 19 34.30 -17.91 -8.19
C PRO A 19 33.31 -18.77 -7.41
N ALA A 20 32.94 -18.30 -6.22
CA ALA A 20 31.86 -18.87 -5.43
C ALA A 20 30.55 -18.66 -6.19
N LEU A 21 30.00 -19.74 -6.75
CA LEU A 21 28.66 -19.75 -7.32
C LEU A 21 27.68 -19.76 -6.14
N ALA A 22 27.23 -18.57 -5.71
CA ALA A 22 26.19 -18.44 -4.70
C ALA A 22 24.86 -18.95 -5.30
N LEU A 23 24.39 -20.10 -4.82
CA LEU A 23 23.03 -20.57 -5.02
C LEU A 23 22.08 -19.61 -4.29
N THR A 24 21.45 -18.69 -5.02
CA THR A 24 20.30 -17.93 -4.54
C THR A 24 19.09 -18.86 -4.57
N MET A 25 18.71 -19.41 -3.42
CA MET A 25 17.42 -20.08 -3.28
C MET A 25 16.32 -19.00 -3.23
N PRO A 26 15.23 -19.12 -4.01
CA PRO A 26 14.11 -18.22 -3.87
C PRO A 26 13.46 -18.46 -2.50
N ALA A 27 13.30 -17.41 -1.70
CA ALA A 27 12.53 -17.49 -0.47
C ALA A 27 11.06 -17.77 -0.86
N GLN A 28 10.54 -18.94 -0.50
CA GLN A 28 9.10 -19.16 -0.53
C GLN A 28 8.48 -18.38 0.64
N ALA A 29 7.55 -17.48 0.33
CA ALA A 29 6.75 -16.80 1.34
C ALA A 29 5.97 -17.86 2.15
N ALA A 30 6.02 -17.74 3.48
CA ALA A 30 5.21 -18.58 4.35
C ALA A 30 3.71 -18.31 4.09
N PRO A 31 2.83 -19.29 4.30
CA PRO A 31 1.40 -19.05 4.28
C PRO A 31 1.04 -17.92 5.27
N PRO A 32 0.08 -17.05 4.94
CA PRO A 32 -0.37 -16.00 5.85
C PRO A 32 -0.87 -16.60 7.16
N ALA A 33 -0.70 -15.88 8.27
CA ALA A 33 -1.31 -16.27 9.53
C ALA A 33 -2.85 -16.28 9.38
N GLN A 34 -3.56 -16.97 10.28
CA GLN A 34 -5.03 -17.04 10.20
C GLN A 34 -5.68 -15.66 10.24
N ASP A 35 -5.16 -14.76 11.07
CA ASP A 35 -5.66 -13.39 11.19
C ASP A 35 -5.37 -12.59 9.90
N ASP A 36 -4.19 -12.75 9.32
CA ASP A 36 -3.84 -12.16 8.02
C ASP A 36 -4.77 -12.66 6.90
N ALA A 37 -5.14 -13.95 6.91
CA ALA A 37 -6.03 -14.51 5.91
C ALA A 37 -7.45 -13.91 5.98
N ALA A 38 -7.97 -13.66 7.19
CA ALA A 38 -9.26 -12.99 7.37
C ALA A 38 -9.19 -11.52 6.93
N ALA A 39 -8.11 -10.83 7.28
CA ALA A 39 -7.87 -9.44 6.87
C ALA A 39 -7.72 -9.33 5.33
N ILE A 40 -6.99 -10.24 4.70
CA ILE A 40 -6.88 -10.31 3.24
C ILE A 40 -8.25 -10.54 2.59
N ALA A 41 -9.05 -11.48 3.11
CA ALA A 41 -10.39 -11.72 2.57
C ALA A 41 -11.32 -10.51 2.71
N ASN A 42 -11.16 -9.74 3.80
CA ASN A 42 -11.86 -8.49 4.00
C ASN A 42 -11.46 -7.44 2.95
N ALA A 43 -10.17 -7.17 2.77
CA ALA A 43 -9.68 -6.25 1.73
C ALA A 43 -10.13 -6.69 0.32
N GLU A 44 -10.14 -8.00 0.04
CA GLU A 44 -10.58 -8.53 -1.25
C GLU A 44 -12.07 -8.31 -1.53
N SER A 45 -12.90 -8.12 -0.49
CA SER A 45 -14.32 -7.83 -0.65
C SER A 45 -14.61 -6.42 -1.20
N ALA A 46 -13.61 -5.54 -1.17
CA ALA A 46 -13.74 -4.17 -1.65
C ALA A 46 -13.94 -4.07 -3.16
N ALA A 47 -13.48 -5.05 -3.95
CA ALA A 47 -13.39 -4.96 -5.41
C ALA A 47 -13.77 -6.26 -6.13
N PRO A 48 -14.00 -6.24 -7.46
CA PRO A 48 -14.19 -7.46 -8.23
C PRO A 48 -13.01 -8.41 -8.05
N ALA A 49 -13.28 -9.73 -7.96
CA ALA A 49 -12.24 -10.72 -7.71
C ALA A 49 -11.09 -10.71 -8.75
N ALA A 50 -11.37 -10.30 -9.99
CA ALA A 50 -10.35 -10.17 -11.05
C ALA A 50 -9.34 -9.04 -10.77
N ILE A 51 -9.67 -8.08 -9.91
CA ILE A 51 -8.80 -7.00 -9.45
C ILE A 51 -8.21 -7.40 -8.10
N ALA A 52 -9.06 -7.71 -7.12
CA ALA A 52 -8.62 -7.81 -5.73
C ALA A 52 -7.64 -8.96 -5.48
N ARG A 53 -7.77 -10.09 -6.20
CA ARG A 53 -6.93 -11.28 -6.01
C ARG A 53 -5.45 -11.04 -6.25
N ASP A 54 -5.14 -10.16 -7.21
CA ASP A 54 -3.76 -9.90 -7.63
C ASP A 54 -3.29 -8.49 -7.19
N ALA A 55 -4.07 -7.82 -6.33
CA ALA A 55 -3.76 -6.52 -5.72
C ALA A 55 -2.83 -6.66 -4.50
N THR A 56 -2.09 -5.59 -4.23
CA THR A 56 -1.37 -5.42 -2.95
C THR A 56 -2.40 -5.26 -1.85
N VAL A 57 -2.21 -5.94 -0.72
CA VAL A 57 -3.11 -5.84 0.43
C VAL A 57 -2.39 -5.16 1.57
N MET A 58 -2.97 -4.07 2.05
CA MET A 58 -2.43 -3.25 3.14
C MET A 58 -3.39 -3.23 4.33
N ALA A 59 -2.80 -3.35 5.52
CA ALA A 59 -3.47 -3.19 6.80
C ALA A 59 -2.94 -1.95 7.54
N TYR A 60 -3.73 -1.51 8.51
CA TYR A 60 -3.39 -0.40 9.38
C TYR A 60 -2.48 -0.86 10.51
N ASP A 61 -1.47 -0.06 10.84
CA ASP A 61 -0.64 -0.23 12.03
C ASP A 61 -1.38 0.23 13.29
N ALA A 62 -0.69 0.17 14.43
CA ALA A 62 -1.25 0.55 15.73
C ALA A 62 -1.63 2.04 15.82
N ASP A 63 -1.06 2.88 14.95
CA ASP A 63 -1.35 4.32 14.86
C ASP A 63 -2.46 4.60 13.84
N GLY A 64 -3.03 3.56 13.21
CA GLY A 64 -4.10 3.68 12.22
C GLY A 64 -3.60 4.06 10.82
N MET A 65 -2.30 3.95 10.55
CA MET A 65 -1.72 4.27 9.24
C MET A 65 -1.61 3.00 8.39
N PRO A 66 -1.95 3.04 7.09
CA PRO A 66 -1.91 1.86 6.23
C PRO A 66 -0.45 1.56 5.83
N THR A 67 0.34 0.97 6.73
CA THR A 67 1.78 0.73 6.53
C THR A 67 2.14 -0.76 6.57
N VAL A 68 1.20 -1.63 6.94
CA VAL A 68 1.45 -3.06 7.10
C VAL A 68 1.06 -3.80 5.81
N VAL A 69 2.06 -4.27 5.06
CA VAL A 69 1.81 -5.09 3.86
C VAL A 69 1.49 -6.53 4.27
N LEU A 70 0.26 -6.98 4.00
CA LEU A 70 -0.17 -8.37 4.22
C LEU A 70 0.12 -9.26 3.01
N ARG A 71 0.05 -8.69 1.80
CA ARG A 71 0.36 -9.38 0.53
C ARG A 71 0.85 -8.39 -0.51
N GLU A 72 1.91 -8.76 -1.23
CA GLU A 72 2.36 -8.04 -2.42
C GLU A 72 1.49 -8.37 -3.64
N GLY A 73 1.08 -7.34 -4.37
CA GLY A 73 0.31 -7.44 -5.61
C GLY A 73 1.17 -7.44 -6.87
N THR A 74 0.50 -7.59 -8.01
CA THR A 74 1.14 -7.60 -9.34
C THR A 74 0.37 -6.84 -10.42
N ASN A 75 -0.79 -6.27 -10.10
CA ASN A 75 -1.68 -5.64 -11.07
C ASN A 75 -1.82 -4.11 -10.92
N GLY A 76 -1.07 -3.49 -9.99
CA GLY A 76 -1.11 -2.05 -9.74
C GLY A 76 -2.32 -1.56 -8.95
N TRP A 77 -3.06 -2.45 -8.29
CA TRP A 77 -4.10 -2.06 -7.34
C TRP A 77 -3.62 -2.26 -5.91
N THR A 78 -4.08 -1.38 -5.02
CA THR A 78 -3.87 -1.48 -3.58
C THR A 78 -5.24 -1.62 -2.90
N CYS A 79 -5.48 -2.76 -2.24
CA CYS A 79 -6.66 -2.96 -1.41
C CYS A 79 -6.31 -2.78 0.07
N TYR A 80 -7.11 -1.98 0.75
CA TYR A 80 -7.02 -1.72 2.18
C TYR A 80 -8.06 -2.56 2.91
N VAL A 81 -7.66 -3.09 4.06
CA VAL A 81 -8.59 -3.73 4.99
C VAL A 81 -9.57 -2.70 5.56
N ASP A 82 -10.61 -3.19 6.23
CA ASP A 82 -11.53 -2.42 7.05
C ASP A 82 -10.81 -1.51 8.03
N TRP A 83 -11.25 -0.25 8.09
CA TRP A 83 -10.66 0.75 8.96
C TRP A 83 -11.19 0.56 10.39
N PRO A 84 -10.34 0.16 11.35
CA PRO A 84 -10.79 -0.39 12.63
C PRO A 84 -11.51 0.59 13.55
N VAL A 85 -11.55 1.88 13.20
CA VAL A 85 -12.23 2.93 13.99
C VAL A 85 -13.63 3.24 13.47
N SER A 86 -13.97 2.82 12.25
CA SER A 86 -15.32 3.02 11.73
C SER A 86 -16.26 1.94 12.30
N PRO A 87 -17.57 2.23 12.42
CA PRO A 87 -18.55 1.25 12.89
C PRO A 87 -19.00 0.29 11.78
N GLY A 88 -18.69 0.61 10.53
CA GLY A 88 -19.07 -0.17 9.35
C GLY A 88 -17.96 -1.12 8.93
N ASN A 89 -18.25 -1.92 7.90
CA ASN A 89 -17.22 -2.64 7.17
C ASN A 89 -16.89 -1.84 5.90
N ASP A 90 -15.74 -1.18 5.85
CA ASP A 90 -15.36 -0.20 4.83
C ASP A 90 -14.05 -0.48 4.07
N PRO A 91 -13.73 -1.75 3.69
CA PRO A 91 -12.55 -2.01 2.89
C PRO A 91 -12.65 -1.33 1.53
N SER A 92 -11.51 -0.79 1.06
CA SER A 92 -11.41 -0.09 -0.22
C SER A 92 -10.34 -0.72 -1.10
N CYS A 93 -10.44 -0.53 -2.42
CA CYS A 93 -9.37 -0.91 -3.34
C CYS A 93 -9.19 0.11 -4.45
N LEU A 94 -7.98 0.67 -4.53
CA LEU A 94 -7.65 1.86 -5.29
C LEU A 94 -6.66 1.47 -6.40
N ASP A 95 -6.86 2.00 -7.61
CA ASP A 95 -5.84 1.89 -8.65
C ASP A 95 -4.67 2.83 -8.36
N LEU A 96 -3.59 2.71 -9.13
CA LEU A 96 -2.38 3.53 -8.97
C LEU A 96 -2.66 5.04 -8.93
N VAL A 97 -3.63 5.52 -9.70
CA VAL A 97 -3.90 6.96 -9.82
C VAL A 97 -4.71 7.45 -8.63
N PHE A 98 -5.76 6.70 -8.26
CA PHE A 98 -6.56 7.01 -7.09
C PHE A 98 -5.73 6.91 -5.81
N ASP A 99 -4.89 5.88 -5.69
CA ASP A 99 -4.04 5.66 -4.52
C ASP A 99 -3.03 6.81 -4.33
N ALA A 100 -2.42 7.27 -5.42
CA ALA A 100 -1.54 8.44 -5.40
C ALA A 100 -2.29 9.74 -5.04
N TRP A 101 -3.49 9.93 -5.61
CA TRP A 101 -4.35 11.06 -5.26
C TRP A 101 -4.72 11.06 -3.77
N ASN A 102 -5.09 9.89 -3.24
CA ASN A 102 -5.46 9.72 -1.84
C ASN A 102 -4.28 9.99 -0.90
N ALA A 103 -3.08 9.48 -1.24
CA ALA A 103 -1.87 9.74 -0.47
C ALA A 103 -1.51 11.23 -0.42
N ALA A 104 -1.64 11.94 -1.55
CA ALA A 104 -1.41 13.38 -1.61
C ALA A 104 -2.42 14.17 -0.77
N LEU A 105 -3.72 13.82 -0.86
CA LEU A 105 -4.77 14.42 -0.03
C LEU A 105 -4.46 14.27 1.46
N MET A 106 -4.07 13.06 1.89
CA MET A 106 -3.71 12.78 3.28
C MET A 106 -2.44 13.51 3.74
N ALA A 107 -1.51 13.77 2.82
CA ALA A 107 -0.32 14.58 3.08
C ALA A 107 -0.61 16.10 3.09
N GLY A 108 -1.82 16.53 2.75
CA GLY A 108 -2.15 17.94 2.54
C GLY A 108 -1.42 18.54 1.32
N GLU A 109 -1.05 17.69 0.37
CA GLU A 109 -0.38 18.05 -0.87
C GLU A 109 -1.39 18.14 -2.02
N GLU A 110 -1.03 18.87 -3.07
CA GLU A 110 -1.83 18.91 -4.29
C GLU A 110 -1.75 17.54 -4.97
N PRO A 111 -2.88 16.91 -5.34
CA PRO A 111 -2.85 15.58 -5.92
C PRO A 111 -1.95 15.52 -7.15
N ALA A 112 -0.95 14.65 -7.09
CA ALA A 112 0.00 14.44 -8.16
C ALA A 112 -0.46 13.27 -9.05
N GLY A 113 -0.64 13.52 -10.35
CA GLY A 113 -0.92 12.46 -11.32
C GLY A 113 -1.75 12.94 -12.49
N GLU A 114 -1.38 12.51 -13.70
CA GLU A 114 -2.17 12.74 -14.91
C GLU A 114 -3.20 11.60 -15.07
N GLY A 115 -4.43 11.93 -15.42
CA GLY A 115 -5.45 10.96 -15.85
C GLY A 115 -6.62 10.77 -14.89
N THR A 116 -7.24 9.59 -14.97
CA THR A 116 -8.44 9.21 -14.21
C THR A 116 -8.12 8.01 -13.34
N GLY A 117 -8.38 8.13 -12.04
CA GLY A 117 -8.27 7.04 -11.08
C GLY A 117 -9.62 6.46 -10.71
N ILE A 118 -9.62 5.18 -10.37
CA ILE A 118 -10.80 4.41 -9.95
C ILE A 118 -10.53 3.82 -8.57
N GLY A 119 -11.51 3.97 -7.67
CA GLY A 119 -11.57 3.29 -6.38
C GLY A 119 -12.83 2.44 -6.26
N TYR A 120 -12.74 1.31 -5.56
CA TYR A 120 -13.88 0.45 -5.25
C TYR A 120 -14.09 0.37 -3.74
N MET A 121 -15.36 0.39 -3.32
CA MET A 121 -15.82 0.06 -1.97
C MET A 121 -17.09 -0.79 -2.08
N LEU A 122 -16.96 -2.00 -2.61
CA LEU A 122 -18.10 -2.89 -2.90
C LEU A 122 -18.72 -3.54 -1.66
N ALA A 123 -18.07 -3.39 -0.49
CA ALA A 123 -18.66 -3.73 0.80
C ALA A 123 -19.55 -2.61 1.37
N GLY A 124 -19.51 -1.41 0.77
CA GLY A 124 -20.04 -0.19 1.38
C GLY A 124 -19.02 0.46 2.31
N GLY A 125 -19.49 1.32 3.21
CA GLY A 125 -18.65 1.94 4.21
C GLY A 125 -19.42 2.81 5.20
N SER A 126 -18.68 3.46 6.09
CA SER A 126 -19.23 4.43 7.04
C SER A 126 -18.33 5.65 7.12
N ASP A 127 -18.90 6.82 6.81
CA ASP A 127 -18.16 8.06 6.76
C ASP A 127 -18.56 8.96 7.95
N PRO A 128 -17.60 9.59 8.64
CA PRO A 128 -17.92 10.55 9.70
C PRO A 128 -18.43 11.88 9.14
N SER A 129 -18.13 12.20 7.88
CA SER A 129 -18.52 13.44 7.21
C SER A 129 -18.48 13.31 5.69
N ASN A 130 -19.44 13.95 5.00
CA ASN A 130 -19.43 14.09 3.54
C ASN A 130 -18.69 15.35 3.06
N THR A 131 -18.28 16.23 3.98
CA THR A 131 -17.70 17.54 3.63
C THR A 131 -16.32 17.79 4.23
N ASP A 132 -15.90 16.96 5.19
CA ASP A 132 -14.59 17.03 5.82
C ASP A 132 -13.89 15.68 5.68
N PRO A 133 -12.92 15.53 4.75
CA PRO A 133 -12.22 14.27 4.53
C PRO A 133 -11.28 13.89 5.68
N PHE A 134 -11.05 14.78 6.65
CA PHE A 134 -10.18 14.53 7.80
C PHE A 134 -10.95 14.33 9.11
N ALA A 135 -12.29 14.32 9.05
CA ALA A 135 -13.10 13.99 10.21
C ALA A 135 -12.82 12.54 10.64
N MET A 136 -12.62 12.33 11.94
CA MET A 136 -12.40 11.00 12.52
C MET A 136 -13.65 10.45 13.21
N GLU A 137 -14.60 11.32 13.53
CA GLU A 137 -15.88 11.02 14.16
C GLU A 137 -16.95 11.99 13.63
N PRO A 138 -18.25 11.62 13.68
CA PRO A 138 -19.34 12.52 13.32
C PRO A 138 -19.34 13.81 14.15
N ALA A 139 -19.84 14.90 13.57
CA ALA A 139 -20.08 16.13 14.31
C ALA A 139 -21.04 15.89 15.50
N ALA A 140 -20.90 16.69 16.55
CA ALA A 140 -21.67 16.48 17.78
C ALA A 140 -23.19 16.49 17.54
N GLY A 141 -23.84 15.34 17.79
CA GLY A 141 -25.28 15.15 17.60
C GLY A 141 -25.67 14.60 16.23
N GLU A 142 -24.71 14.37 15.33
CA GLU A 142 -24.91 13.71 14.04
C GLU A 142 -24.56 12.22 14.12
N ASP A 143 -25.18 11.44 13.24
CA ASP A 143 -24.92 10.01 13.10
C ASP A 143 -23.81 9.75 12.06
N TRP A 144 -23.20 8.56 12.10
CA TRP A 144 -22.36 8.07 11.02
C TRP A 144 -23.16 7.96 9.72
N ILE A 145 -22.53 8.33 8.62
CA ILE A 145 -23.14 8.26 7.29
C ILE A 145 -22.90 6.86 6.74
N SER A 146 -23.97 6.14 6.40
CA SER A 146 -23.84 4.82 5.77
C SER A 146 -23.77 4.97 4.25
N THR A 147 -22.66 4.49 3.69
CA THR A 147 -22.41 4.52 2.25
C THR A 147 -22.59 3.11 1.68
N VAL A 148 -23.49 2.98 0.70
CA VAL A 148 -23.78 1.70 0.04
C VAL A 148 -22.62 1.28 -0.89
N PRO A 149 -22.54 0.02 -1.33
CA PRO A 149 -21.55 -0.42 -2.31
C PRO A 149 -21.46 0.51 -3.53
N HIS A 150 -20.25 1.01 -3.82
CA HIS A 150 -20.05 2.03 -4.86
C HIS A 150 -18.66 1.98 -5.48
N ILE A 151 -18.48 2.79 -6.53
CA ILE A 151 -17.22 3.04 -7.23
C ILE A 151 -16.95 4.53 -7.13
N MET A 152 -15.71 4.89 -6.86
CA MET A 152 -15.21 6.25 -6.84
C MET A 152 -14.40 6.52 -8.09
N LEU A 153 -14.50 7.72 -8.64
CA LEU A 153 -13.66 8.17 -9.74
C LEU A 153 -13.02 9.49 -9.35
N VAL A 154 -11.74 9.65 -9.67
CA VAL A 154 -11.01 10.92 -9.55
C VAL A 154 -10.45 11.29 -10.89
N THR A 155 -10.44 12.57 -11.19
CA THR A 155 -9.85 13.13 -12.41
C THR A 155 -9.12 14.41 -12.05
N GLU A 156 -8.06 14.72 -12.78
CA GLU A 156 -7.28 15.94 -12.60
C GLU A 156 -8.14 17.21 -12.69
N ALA A 157 -9.02 17.28 -13.69
CA ALA A 157 -9.88 18.44 -13.95
C ALA A 157 -11.21 18.42 -13.18
N GLY A 158 -11.42 17.46 -12.28
CA GLY A 158 -12.75 17.23 -11.72
C GLY A 158 -13.79 16.85 -12.79
N PHE A 159 -15.06 16.83 -12.41
CA PHE A 159 -16.16 16.38 -13.27
C PHE A 159 -17.05 17.51 -13.80
N ASP A 160 -16.73 18.76 -13.47
CA ASP A 160 -17.49 19.90 -13.93
C ASP A 160 -17.12 20.22 -15.39
N ALA A 161 -18.12 20.55 -16.20
CA ALA A 161 -17.95 20.78 -17.63
C ALA A 161 -17.18 22.08 -17.98
N ALA A 162 -16.53 22.72 -17.01
CA ALA A 162 -16.02 24.07 -17.09
C ALA A 162 -14.68 24.25 -16.37
N ASP A 163 -13.70 23.41 -16.69
CA ASP A 163 -12.28 23.68 -16.48
C ASP A 163 -11.52 23.61 -17.81
#